data_AF-A0AAD5SM68-F1
#
_entry.id   AF-A0AAD5SM68-F1
#
_cell.length_a   1.000
_cell.length_b   1.000
_cell.length_c   1.000
_cell.angle_alpha   90.00
_cell.angle_beta   90.00
_cell.angle_gamma   90.00
#
_symmetry.space_group_name_H-M   'P 1'
#
loop_
_entity.id
_entity.type
_entity.pdbx_description
1 polymer ?
#
loop_
_entity_poly.entity_id
_entity_poly.type
_entity_poly.pdbx_seq_one_letter_code
_entity_poly.pdbx_strand_id
1 'polypeptide(L)'
;MSLQAVWYRLVRPDGSQLPNTEESRVFIHRNAISDDLKTVVWDKNEVLFKVLSVVPSGLKPYKNQASFDAKVALEVDDAVGGLGRSKAEAVVIVVPESSPTGPIQPLAAMDVVSNNFRAIMAEVVRNEVRNEVRNEVQPLRDDLQRLNQPENTLSPAGLGSRCLKALKSESSFLPVPPSEGPAVLSVEEASVIKEIAKEKDM
;
A
#
# COMPACT_ATOMS: atom_id res chain seq x y z
N MET A 1 6.83 8.25 -18.95
CA MET A 1 7.14 9.43 -18.13
C MET A 1 7.99 8.97 -16.94
N SER A 2 9.12 9.59 -16.65
CA SER A 2 10.01 9.17 -15.56
C SER A 2 9.71 9.94 -14.27
N LEU A 3 9.56 9.20 -13.17
CA LEU A 3 9.41 9.74 -11.82
C LEU A 3 10.79 9.90 -11.19
N GLN A 4 10.90 10.83 -10.24
CA GLN A 4 12.06 11.02 -9.38
C GLN A 4 11.61 11.09 -7.91
N ALA A 5 12.43 10.53 -7.02
CA ALA A 5 12.25 10.70 -5.59
C ALA A 5 12.86 12.05 -5.16
N VAL A 6 12.10 12.82 -4.40
CA VAL A 6 12.54 14.10 -3.82
C VAL A 6 12.37 14.03 -2.32
N TRP A 7 13.49 14.13 -1.61
CA TRP A 7 13.53 14.28 -0.16
C TRP A 7 13.16 15.71 0.23
N TYR A 8 12.33 15.84 1.26
CA TYR A 8 11.90 17.12 1.80
C TYR A 8 11.84 17.08 3.34
N ARG A 9 11.93 18.27 3.95
CA ARG A 9 11.69 18.49 5.38
C ARG A 9 10.70 19.62 5.59
N LEU A 10 9.84 19.48 6.58
CA LEU A 10 8.88 20.50 6.98
C LEU A 10 9.44 21.30 8.15
N VAL A 11 9.46 22.63 7.99
CA VAL A 11 9.95 23.56 9.01
C VAL A 11 8.95 24.69 9.22
N ARG A 12 8.99 25.29 10.40
CA ARG A 12 8.31 26.54 10.71
C ARG A 12 9.10 27.74 10.15
N PRO A 13 8.51 28.95 10.14
CA PRO A 13 9.19 30.16 9.67
C PRO A 13 10.46 30.51 10.46
N ASP A 14 10.55 30.08 11.72
CA ASP A 14 11.72 30.24 12.59
C ASP A 14 12.85 29.23 12.29
N GLY A 15 12.64 28.30 11.35
CA GLY A 15 13.57 27.22 11.02
C GLY A 15 13.49 26.01 11.94
N SER A 16 12.62 26.03 12.97
CA SER A 16 12.37 24.86 13.81
C SER A 16 11.64 23.79 13.01
N GLN A 17 12.02 22.53 13.24
CA GLN A 17 11.33 21.42 12.61
C GLN A 17 9.93 21.27 13.18
N LEU A 18 8.94 20.98 12.33
CA LEU A 18 7.60 20.69 12.84
C LEU A 18 7.64 19.44 13.75
N PRO A 19 6.90 19.43 14.86
CA PRO A 19 6.88 18.29 15.77
C PRO A 19 6.30 17.06 15.06
N ASN A 20 6.95 15.92 15.25
CA ASN A 20 6.58 14.63 14.63
C ASN A 20 6.66 14.59 13.10
N THR A 21 7.32 15.56 12.46
CA THR A 21 7.61 15.50 11.01
C THR A 21 9.08 15.19 10.80
N GLU A 22 9.39 13.97 10.37
CA GLU A 22 10.73 13.60 9.91
C GLU A 22 10.93 13.94 8.43
N GLU A 23 12.19 13.89 7.98
CA GLU A 23 12.53 13.99 6.56
C GLU A 23 11.86 12.86 5.80
N SER A 24 11.05 13.26 4.82
CA SER A 24 10.23 12.35 4.04
C SER A 24 10.59 12.45 2.57
N ARG A 25 10.14 11.47 1.77
CA ARG A 25 10.31 11.48 0.31
C ARG A 25 8.96 11.47 -0.40
N VAL A 26 8.86 12.21 -1.49
CA VAL A 26 7.74 12.15 -2.45
C VAL A 26 8.25 11.73 -3.82
N PHE A 27 7.36 11.20 -4.66
CA PHE A 27 7.66 10.90 -6.05
C PHE A 27 6.97 11.93 -6.93
N ILE A 28 7.75 12.66 -7.72
CA ILE A 28 7.25 13.66 -8.65
C ILE A 28 7.80 13.40 -10.05
N HIS A 29 7.19 13.97 -11.07
CA HIS A 29 7.74 13.91 -12.42
C HIS A 29 9.06 14.69 -12.52
N ARG A 30 9.98 14.24 -13.39
CA ARG A 30 11.28 14.93 -13.57
C ARG A 30 11.17 16.36 -14.09
N ASN A 31 10.11 16.66 -14.83
CA ASN A 31 9.78 17.99 -15.33
C ASN A 31 8.80 18.74 -14.43
N ALA A 32 8.55 18.25 -13.21
CA ALA A 32 7.67 18.91 -12.25
C ALA A 32 8.26 20.26 -11.81
N ILE A 33 7.36 21.21 -11.58
CA ILE A 33 7.68 22.53 -11.07
C ILE A 33 7.42 22.61 -9.56
N SER A 34 7.79 23.74 -8.96
CA SER A 34 7.61 24.02 -7.53
C SER A 34 6.16 23.86 -7.08
N ASP A 35 5.19 24.27 -7.90
CA ASP A 35 3.76 24.12 -7.58
C ASP A 35 3.29 22.67 -7.52
N ASP A 36 3.78 21.81 -8.43
CA ASP A 36 3.53 20.37 -8.39
C ASP A 36 4.09 19.77 -7.09
N LEU A 37 5.28 20.18 -6.68
CA LEU A 37 5.89 19.73 -5.44
C LEU A 37 5.04 20.13 -4.22
N LYS A 38 4.55 21.38 -4.17
CA LYS A 38 3.68 21.85 -3.08
C LYS A 38 2.42 21.01 -2.98
N THR A 39 1.80 20.71 -4.11
CA THR A 39 0.57 19.91 -4.18
C THR A 39 0.82 18.48 -3.67
N VAL A 40 1.85 17.81 -4.18
CA VAL A 40 2.16 16.42 -3.77
C VAL A 40 2.57 16.34 -2.30
N VAL A 41 3.34 17.32 -1.81
CA VAL A 41 3.69 17.38 -0.38
C VAL A 41 2.45 17.68 0.46
N TRP A 42 1.54 18.53 -0.02
CA TRP A 42 0.29 18.80 0.68
C TRP A 42 -0.57 17.55 0.80
N ASP A 43 -0.80 16.85 -0.32
CA ASP A 43 -1.60 15.61 -0.35
C ASP A 43 -1.00 14.55 0.59
N LYS A 44 0.32 14.39 0.57
CA LYS A 44 1.01 13.42 1.45
C LYS A 44 0.83 13.74 2.93
N ASN A 45 0.67 15.01 3.31
CA ASN A 45 0.55 15.45 4.70
C ASN A 45 -0.83 16.10 4.95
N GLU A 46 -1.85 15.69 4.20
CA GLU A 46 -3.16 16.35 4.14
C GLU A 46 -3.78 16.52 5.54
N VAL A 47 -3.74 15.48 6.36
CA VAL A 47 -4.31 15.52 7.73
C VAL A 47 -3.62 16.59 8.58
N LEU A 48 -2.29 16.67 8.54
CA LEU A 48 -1.52 17.67 9.28
C LEU A 48 -1.86 19.08 8.78
N PHE A 49 -1.88 19.29 7.46
CA PHE A 49 -2.15 20.61 6.90
C PHE A 49 -3.61 21.05 7.07
N LYS A 50 -4.57 20.13 7.08
CA LYS A 50 -5.97 20.42 7.46
C LYS A 50 -6.05 20.91 8.90
N VAL A 51 -5.38 20.24 9.85
CA VAL A 51 -5.34 20.66 11.26
C VAL A 51 -4.70 22.04 11.41
N LEU A 52 -3.63 22.31 10.66
CA LEU A 52 -2.94 23.61 10.68
C LEU A 52 -3.63 24.69 9.84
N SER A 53 -4.72 24.35 9.12
CA SER A 53 -5.40 25.23 8.15
C SER A 53 -4.46 25.80 7.08
N VAL A 54 -3.54 24.98 6.58
CA VAL A 54 -2.55 25.33 5.56
C VAL A 54 -3.04 24.88 4.19
N VAL A 55 -2.96 25.78 3.22
CA VAL A 55 -3.23 25.50 1.81
C VAL A 55 -1.92 25.26 1.04
N PRO A 56 -1.92 24.50 -0.07
CA PRO A 56 -0.71 24.22 -0.85
C PRO A 56 0.03 25.50 -1.28
N SER A 57 -0.71 26.53 -1.71
CA SER A 57 -0.14 27.82 -2.14
C SER A 57 0.57 28.58 -1.02
N GLY A 58 0.25 28.30 0.24
CA GLY A 58 0.90 28.89 1.41
C GLY A 58 2.27 28.30 1.70
N LEU A 59 2.60 27.13 1.13
CA LEU A 59 3.89 26.48 1.32
C LEU A 59 4.98 27.21 0.56
N LYS A 60 6.13 27.42 1.21
CA LYS A 60 7.31 28.05 0.62
C LYS A 60 8.47 27.06 0.55
N PRO A 61 8.72 26.44 -0.62
CA PRO A 61 9.84 25.54 -0.81
C PRO A 61 11.14 26.30 -1.06
N TYR A 62 12.22 25.76 -0.52
CA TYR A 62 13.60 26.21 -0.69
C TYR A 62 14.42 25.02 -1.13
N LYS A 63 15.34 25.24 -2.08
CA LYS A 63 16.13 24.17 -2.69
C LYS A 63 16.82 23.24 -1.68
N ASN A 64 17.37 23.81 -0.61
CA ASN A 64 18.03 23.12 0.49
C ASN A 64 18.16 24.07 1.70
N GLN A 65 18.84 23.61 2.75
CA GLN A 65 19.10 24.40 3.96
C GLN A 65 19.85 25.72 3.66
N ALA A 66 20.88 25.69 2.82
CA ALA A 66 21.65 26.89 2.48
C ALA A 66 20.79 27.96 1.78
N SER A 67 19.88 27.54 0.89
CA SER A 67 18.91 28.45 0.26
C SER A 67 17.90 29.00 1.26
N PHE A 68 17.49 28.20 2.25
CA PHE A 68 16.64 28.67 3.34
C PHE A 68 17.35 29.72 4.22
N ASP A 69 18.61 29.46 4.61
CA ASP A 69 19.41 30.39 5.40
C ASP A 69 19.66 31.71 4.64
N ALA A 70 19.85 31.63 3.33
CA ALA A 70 19.95 32.77 2.42
C ALA A 70 18.60 33.45 2.11
N LYS A 71 17.48 32.90 2.59
CA LYS A 71 16.11 33.37 2.35
C LYS A 71 15.72 33.42 0.86
N VAL A 72 16.28 32.53 0.05
CA VAL A 72 16.00 32.40 -1.39
C VAL A 72 15.04 31.23 -1.62
N ALA A 73 13.75 31.54 -1.68
CA ALA A 73 12.69 30.56 -1.97
C ALA A 73 12.63 30.25 -3.47
N LEU A 74 12.11 29.06 -3.81
CA LEU A 74 11.78 28.70 -5.19
C LEU A 74 10.51 29.44 -5.63
N GLU A 75 10.54 29.95 -6.86
CA GLU A 75 9.36 30.51 -7.51
C GLU A 75 8.38 29.40 -7.90
N VAL A 76 7.17 29.77 -8.34
CA VAL A 76 6.09 28.81 -8.65
C VAL A 76 6.44 27.91 -9.84
N ASP A 77 7.12 28.49 -10.84
CA ASP A 77 7.47 27.82 -12.09
C ASP A 77 8.89 27.22 -12.10
N ASP A 78 9.61 27.32 -10.97
CA ASP A 78 10.96 26.78 -10.86
C ASP A 78 10.95 25.26 -11.00
N ALA A 79 11.86 24.75 -11.84
CA ALA A 79 12.01 23.33 -12.04
C ALA A 79 12.56 22.65 -10.76
N VAL A 80 11.84 21.63 -10.28
CA VAL A 80 12.25 20.80 -9.14
C VAL A 80 13.07 19.58 -9.60
N GLY A 81 13.19 19.39 -10.91
CA GLY A 81 14.01 18.38 -11.56
C GLY A 81 15.43 18.31 -10.96
N GLY A 82 15.75 17.21 -10.29
CA GLY A 82 17.06 16.98 -9.69
C GLY A 82 17.34 17.61 -8.33
N LEU A 83 16.34 18.20 -7.64
CA LEU A 83 16.45 18.62 -6.25
C LEU A 83 16.16 17.46 -5.28
N GLY A 84 16.56 17.59 -4.00
CA GLY A 84 16.19 16.60 -2.98
C GLY A 84 16.67 15.18 -3.26
N ARG A 85 17.83 15.01 -3.91
CA ARG A 85 18.33 13.67 -4.31
C ARG A 85 18.70 12.80 -3.10
N SER A 86 18.97 13.43 -1.96
CA SER A 86 19.34 12.79 -0.71
C SER A 86 18.75 13.54 0.48
N LYS A 87 18.78 12.92 1.67
CA LYS A 87 18.37 13.59 2.93
C LYS A 87 19.21 14.83 3.24
N ALA A 88 20.51 14.79 2.96
CA ALA A 88 21.42 15.92 3.19
C ALA A 88 21.11 17.11 2.27
N GLU A 89 20.52 16.85 1.10
CA GLU A 89 20.09 17.86 0.13
C GLU A 89 18.57 18.02 0.08
N ALA A 90 17.87 17.67 1.16
CA ALA A 90 16.42 17.71 1.20
C ALA A 90 15.90 19.13 0.94
N VAL A 91 14.83 19.22 0.15
CA VAL A 91 14.10 20.47 -0.08
C VAL A 91 13.48 20.92 1.24
N VAL A 92 13.71 22.16 1.64
CA VAL A 92 13.16 22.71 2.87
C VAL A 92 11.83 23.37 2.54
N ILE A 93 10.74 22.93 3.15
CA ILE A 93 9.41 23.47 2.91
C ILE A 93 8.95 24.15 4.18
N VAL A 94 8.81 25.48 4.09
CA VAL A 94 8.31 26.29 5.20
C VAL A 94 6.79 26.22 5.20
N VAL A 95 6.26 25.80 6.33
CA VAL A 95 4.84 25.78 6.64
C VAL A 95 4.50 27.10 7.33
N PRO A 96 3.58 27.92 6.78
CA PRO A 96 3.20 29.17 7.41
C PRO A 96 2.52 28.88 8.75
N GLU A 97 2.86 29.66 9.77
CA GLU A 97 2.08 29.67 11.00
C GLU A 97 0.72 30.29 10.69
N SER A 98 -0.35 29.53 10.89
CA SER A 98 -1.68 30.10 10.87
C SER A 98 -1.77 31.10 12.03
N SER A 99 -1.90 32.39 11.69
CA SER A 99 -2.30 33.37 12.68
C SER A 99 -3.70 32.98 13.16
N PRO A 100 -3.93 32.82 14.48
CA PRO A 100 -5.25 32.46 14.99
C PRO A 100 -6.18 33.64 14.74
N THR A 101 -6.86 33.64 13.59
CA THR A 101 -7.94 34.57 13.29
C THR A 101 -9.20 34.01 13.94
N GLY A 102 -9.25 34.12 15.26
CA GLY A 102 -10.36 33.72 16.12
C GLY A 102 -10.04 34.02 17.58
N PRO A 103 -11.02 34.47 18.40
CA PRO A 103 -10.75 34.95 19.74
C PRO A 103 -10.13 33.85 20.61
N ILE A 104 -9.13 34.29 21.39
CA ILE A 104 -8.19 33.52 22.20
C ILE A 104 -8.88 32.43 23.04
N GLN A 105 -8.39 31.18 22.95
CA GLN A 105 -8.41 30.27 24.09
C GLN A 105 -6.99 30.08 24.61
N PRO A 106 -6.76 30.14 25.95
CA PRO A 106 -5.43 30.33 26.51
C PRO A 106 -4.58 29.07 26.46
N LEU A 107 -3.26 29.32 26.38
CA LEU A 107 -2.03 28.54 26.53
C LEU A 107 -1.98 27.17 27.29
N ALA A 108 -3.09 26.48 27.55
CA ALA A 108 -3.12 25.09 28.01
C ALA A 108 -3.28 24.08 26.86
N ALA A 109 -3.44 24.55 25.62
CA ALA A 109 -3.77 23.71 24.46
C ALA A 109 -2.56 23.12 23.73
N MET A 110 -1.32 23.59 23.94
CA MET A 110 -0.16 23.06 23.19
C MET A 110 0.21 21.62 23.59
N ASP A 111 0.05 21.23 24.86
CA ASP A 111 0.26 19.83 25.28
C ASP A 111 -0.92 18.92 24.93
N VAL A 112 -2.13 19.47 24.90
CA VAL A 112 -3.34 18.72 24.51
C VAL A 112 -3.37 18.47 23.01
N VAL A 113 -2.95 19.43 22.18
CA VAL A 113 -2.85 19.26 20.73
C VAL A 113 -1.77 18.22 20.39
N SER A 114 -0.65 18.19 21.10
CA SER A 114 0.41 17.19 20.86
C SER A 114 -0.05 15.76 21.23
N ASN A 115 -0.76 15.60 22.35
CA ASN A 115 -1.29 14.30 22.78
C ASN A 115 -2.48 13.84 21.91
N ASN A 116 -3.38 14.74 21.52
CA ASN A 116 -4.48 14.42 20.61
C ASN A 116 -3.98 14.13 19.21
N PHE A 117 -2.94 14.83 18.72
CA PHE A 117 -2.34 14.55 17.41
C PHE A 117 -1.67 13.17 17.39
N ARG A 118 -0.97 12.78 18.47
CA ARG A 118 -0.40 11.43 18.59
C ARG A 118 -1.47 10.35 18.59
N ALA A 119 -2.58 10.58 19.30
CA ALA A 119 -3.71 9.66 19.31
C ALA A 119 -4.39 9.54 17.95
N ILE A 120 -4.58 10.66 17.24
CA ILE A 120 -5.17 10.70 15.90
C ILE A 120 -4.25 9.98 14.90
N MET A 121 -2.96 10.26 14.89
CA MET A 121 -2.01 9.57 14.00
C MET A 121 -1.93 8.07 14.29
N ALA A 122 -1.96 7.67 15.56
CA ALA A 122 -2.00 6.25 15.93
C ALA A 122 -3.34 5.57 15.55
N GLU A 123 -4.44 6.30 15.53
CA GLU A 123 -5.75 5.81 15.06
C GLU A 123 -5.79 5.70 13.53
N VAL A 124 -5.20 6.66 12.81
CA VAL A 124 -5.08 6.63 11.34
C VAL A 124 -4.23 5.44 10.91
N VAL A 125 -3.04 5.26 11.50
CA VAL A 125 -2.19 4.10 11.22
C VAL A 125 -2.90 2.79 11.56
N ARG A 126 -3.62 2.71 12.70
CA ARG A 126 -4.41 1.53 13.04
C ARG A 126 -5.55 1.28 12.05
N ASN A 127 -6.20 2.30 11.55
CA ASN A 127 -7.27 2.17 10.56
C ASN A 127 -6.74 1.80 9.18
N GLU A 128 -5.56 2.30 8.80
CA GLU A 128 -4.90 1.96 7.55
C GLU A 128 -4.45 0.49 7.56
N VAL A 129 -3.78 0.03 8.62
CA VAL A 129 -3.44 -1.38 8.82
C VAL A 129 -4.69 -2.26 8.90
N ARG A 130 -5.76 -1.81 9.58
CA ARG A 130 -7.02 -2.54 9.64
C ARG A 130 -7.69 -2.65 8.27
N ASN A 131 -7.61 -1.62 7.44
CA ASN A 131 -8.15 -1.63 6.08
C ASN A 131 -7.33 -2.54 5.16
N GLU A 132 -6.00 -2.54 5.29
CA GLU A 132 -5.10 -3.43 4.55
C GLU A 132 -5.35 -4.90 4.92
N VAL A 133 -5.38 -5.22 6.22
CA VAL A 133 -5.74 -6.57 6.72
C VAL A 133 -7.15 -6.96 6.28
N ARG A 134 -8.11 -6.03 6.30
CA ARG A 134 -9.48 -6.31 5.81
C ARG A 134 -9.48 -6.62 4.32
N ASN A 135 -8.74 -5.88 3.51
CA ASN A 135 -8.66 -6.11 2.07
C ASN A 135 -7.99 -7.45 1.73
N GLU A 136 -7.04 -7.92 2.54
CA GLU A 136 -6.41 -9.23 2.36
C GLU A 136 -7.28 -10.39 2.89
N VAL A 137 -7.99 -10.19 4.00
CA VAL A 137 -8.78 -11.24 4.66
C VAL A 137 -10.18 -11.40 4.04
N GLN A 138 -10.75 -10.34 3.45
CA GLN A 138 -12.08 -10.39 2.83
C GLN A 138 -12.20 -11.43 1.69
N PRO A 139 -11.29 -11.52 0.71
CA PRO A 139 -11.38 -12.54 -0.33
C PRO A 139 -11.28 -13.97 0.25
N LEU A 140 -10.41 -14.18 1.26
CA LEU A 140 -10.30 -15.48 1.94
C LEU A 140 -11.59 -15.85 2.69
N ARG A 141 -12.28 -14.86 3.28
CA ARG A 141 -13.56 -15.04 3.96
C ARG A 141 -14.68 -15.37 2.98
N ASP A 142 -14.71 -14.70 1.84
CA ASP A 142 -15.70 -14.93 0.79
C ASP A 142 -15.50 -16.32 0.16
N ASP A 143 -14.26 -16.79 0.00
CA ASP A 143 -13.95 -18.15 -0.46
C ASP A 143 -14.33 -19.22 0.57
N LEU A 144 -14.12 -18.99 1.86
CA LEU A 144 -14.58 -19.88 2.94
C LEU A 144 -16.11 -19.94 3.06
N GLN A 145 -16.81 -18.84 2.76
CA GLN A 145 -18.27 -18.83 2.68
C GLN A 145 -18.79 -19.58 1.46
N ARG A 146 -18.09 -19.54 0.32
CA ARG A 146 -18.43 -20.34 -0.87
C ARG A 146 -18.26 -21.84 -0.62
N LEU A 147 -17.22 -22.24 0.10
CA LEU A 147 -16.97 -23.64 0.46
C LEU A 147 -17.97 -24.18 1.50
N ASN A 148 -18.54 -23.32 2.34
CA ASN A 148 -19.55 -23.69 3.34
C ASN A 148 -21.00 -23.53 2.85
N GLN A 149 -21.25 -23.20 1.58
CA GLN A 149 -22.60 -23.32 1.06
C GLN A 149 -22.95 -24.81 0.94
N PRO A 150 -24.03 -25.28 1.59
CA PRO A 150 -24.49 -26.65 1.37
C PRO A 150 -24.83 -26.77 -0.11
N GLU A 151 -24.14 -27.65 -0.83
CA GLU A 151 -24.48 -27.99 -2.21
C GLU A 151 -25.98 -28.32 -2.25
N ASN A 152 -26.73 -27.49 -2.96
CA ASN A 152 -28.13 -27.73 -3.27
C ASN A 152 -28.25 -29.12 -3.93
N THR A 153 -28.67 -30.10 -3.12
CA THR A 153 -29.38 -31.33 -3.48
C THR A 153 -29.11 -31.83 -4.91
N LEU A 154 -27.94 -32.44 -5.12
CA LEU A 154 -27.74 -33.39 -6.19
C LEU A 154 -28.59 -34.63 -5.89
N SER A 155 -29.81 -34.65 -6.42
CA SER A 155 -30.62 -35.87 -6.46
C SER A 155 -29.84 -36.98 -7.16
N PRO A 156 -29.78 -38.22 -6.61
CA PRO A 156 -29.09 -39.36 -7.20
C PRO A 156 -29.48 -39.66 -8.66
N ALA A 157 -30.63 -39.17 -9.12
CA ALA A 157 -31.10 -39.34 -10.50
C ALA A 157 -30.31 -38.52 -11.55
N GLY A 158 -29.63 -37.44 -11.14
CA GLY A 158 -28.91 -36.55 -12.06
C GLY A 158 -27.52 -37.05 -12.47
N LEU A 159 -26.82 -37.75 -11.57
CA LEU A 159 -25.46 -38.24 -11.79
C LEU A 159 -25.41 -39.39 -12.80
N GLY A 160 -26.38 -40.31 -12.75
CA GLY A 160 -26.47 -41.41 -13.73
C GLY A 160 -26.68 -40.92 -15.16
N SER A 161 -27.45 -39.83 -15.33
CA SER A 161 -27.77 -39.26 -16.65
C SER A 161 -26.60 -38.50 -17.28
N ARG A 162 -25.72 -37.90 -16.46
CA ARG A 162 -24.52 -37.19 -16.94
C ARG A 162 -23.39 -38.17 -17.32
N CYS A 163 -23.17 -39.23 -16.53
CA CYS A 163 -22.22 -40.29 -16.89
C CYS A 163 -22.64 -41.01 -18.19
N LEU A 164 -23.93 -41.32 -18.36
CA LEU A 164 -24.43 -41.94 -19.59
C LEU A 164 -24.32 -41.03 -20.83
N LYS A 165 -24.43 -39.71 -20.66
CA LYS A 165 -24.21 -38.76 -21.77
C LYS A 165 -22.73 -38.67 -22.17
N ALA A 166 -21.81 -38.65 -21.20
CA ALA A 166 -20.37 -38.65 -21.46
C ALA A 166 -19.91 -39.94 -22.16
N LEU A 167 -20.41 -41.10 -21.70
CA LEU A 167 -20.11 -42.40 -22.32
C LEU A 167 -20.71 -42.56 -23.73
N LYS A 168 -21.81 -41.87 -24.06
CA LYS A 168 -22.41 -41.90 -25.40
C LYS A 168 -21.82 -40.87 -26.37
N SER A 169 -21.20 -39.79 -25.87
CA SER A 169 -20.58 -38.77 -26.72
C SER A 169 -19.16 -39.11 -27.18
N GLU A 170 -18.50 -40.07 -26.54
CA GLU A 170 -17.17 -40.56 -26.95
C GLU A 170 -17.29 -41.77 -27.89
N SER A 171 -17.85 -41.56 -29.08
CA SER A 171 -17.77 -42.52 -30.18
C SER A 171 -16.46 -42.39 -30.98
N SER A 172 -15.34 -42.16 -30.29
CA SER A 172 -14.01 -42.06 -30.90
C SER A 172 -12.98 -42.80 -30.06
N PHE A 173 -13.23 -44.07 -29.76
CA PHE A 173 -12.15 -45.00 -29.45
C PHE A 173 -11.47 -45.38 -30.77
N LEU A 174 -10.36 -44.71 -31.07
CA LEU A 174 -9.39 -45.26 -32.01
C LEU A 174 -8.85 -46.57 -31.42
N PRO A 175 -8.75 -47.66 -32.21
CA PRO A 175 -8.09 -48.86 -31.75
C PRO A 175 -6.60 -48.56 -31.51
N VAL A 176 -6.16 -48.70 -30.27
CA VAL A 176 -4.74 -48.65 -29.88
C VAL A 176 -4.02 -49.83 -30.57
N PRO A 177 -2.92 -49.61 -31.30
CA PRO A 177 -2.16 -50.71 -31.87
C PRO A 177 -1.52 -51.56 -30.75
N PRO A 178 -1.47 -52.89 -30.88
CA PRO A 178 -0.90 -53.75 -29.86
C PRO A 178 0.63 -53.73 -29.95
N SER A 179 1.25 -52.70 -29.37
CA SER A 179 2.67 -52.77 -29.05
C SER A 179 2.98 -51.98 -27.80
N GLU A 180 3.35 -52.74 -26.76
CA GLU A 180 4.09 -52.42 -25.55
C GLU A 180 3.30 -52.78 -24.28
N GLY A 181 3.86 -53.75 -23.56
CA GLY A 181 3.24 -54.48 -22.45
C GLY A 181 3.02 -53.63 -21.20
N PRO A 182 2.54 -54.25 -20.10
CA PRO A 182 2.24 -53.52 -18.88
C PRO A 182 3.51 -52.84 -18.36
N ALA A 183 3.40 -51.55 -18.06
CA ALA A 183 4.43 -50.79 -17.38
C ALA A 183 4.79 -51.51 -16.07
N VAL A 184 5.96 -52.16 -16.07
CA VAL A 184 6.53 -52.77 -14.88
C VAL A 184 7.01 -51.62 -14.00
N LEU A 185 6.32 -51.41 -12.88
CA LEU A 185 6.77 -50.51 -11.82
C LEU A 185 8.20 -50.86 -11.43
N SER A 186 9.08 -49.86 -11.33
CA SER A 186 10.46 -50.10 -10.93
C SER A 186 10.52 -50.57 -9.47
N VAL A 187 11.54 -51.35 -9.12
CA VAL A 187 11.70 -51.95 -7.79
C VAL A 187 11.80 -50.86 -6.70
N GLU A 188 12.28 -49.67 -7.05
CA GLU A 188 12.32 -48.52 -6.14
C GLU A 188 10.93 -47.95 -5.83
N GLU A 189 10.04 -47.84 -6.83
CA GLU A 189 8.69 -47.32 -6.66
C GLU A 189 7.80 -48.25 -5.81
N ALA A 190 8.01 -49.56 -5.93
CA ALA A 190 7.29 -50.56 -5.13
C ALA A 190 7.71 -50.58 -3.65
N SER A 191 8.93 -50.13 -3.32
CA SER A 191 9.43 -50.12 -1.94
C SER A 191 8.87 -48.94 -1.14
N VAL A 192 8.71 -47.77 -1.76
CA VAL A 192 8.12 -46.58 -1.12
C VAL A 192 6.65 -46.83 -0.74
N ILE A 193 5.89 -47.52 -1.60
CA ILE A 193 4.48 -47.83 -1.33
C ILE A 193 4.33 -48.80 -0.15
N LYS A 194 5.27 -49.74 0.05
CA LYS A 194 5.24 -50.66 1.20
C LYS A 194 5.58 -49.97 2.52
N GLU A 195 6.38 -48.90 2.51
CA GLU A 195 6.75 -48.17 3.72
C GLU A 195 5.58 -47.30 4.21
N ILE A 196 4.87 -46.62 3.29
CA ILE A 196 3.68 -45.81 3.60
C ILE A 196 2.53 -46.67 4.16
N ALA A 197 2.40 -47.92 3.72
CA ALA A 197 1.37 -48.83 4.23
C ALA A 197 1.62 -49.28 5.67
N LYS A 198 2.86 -49.27 6.18
CA LYS A 198 3.17 -49.69 7.55
C LYS A 198 2.93 -48.61 8.60
N GLU A 199 3.01 -47.33 8.22
CA GLU A 199 2.85 -46.20 9.14
C GLU A 199 1.36 -45.89 9.44
N LYS A 200 0.43 -46.45 8.66
CA LYS A 200 -1.01 -46.24 8.84
C LYS A 200 -1.72 -47.28 9.71
N ASP A 201 -1.04 -48.38 10.05
CA ASP A 201 -1.54 -49.48 10.89
C ASP A 201 -0.86 -49.54 12.28
N MET A 202 -0.23 -48.43 12.73
CA MET A 202 0.24 -48.25 14.12
C MET A 202 -0.54 -47.15 14.84
#